data_AF-A0A1H0H5N5-F1
#
_entry.id   AF-A0A1H0H5N5-F1
#
_cell.length_a   1.000
_cell.length_b   1.000
_cell.length_c   1.000
_cell.angle_alpha   90.00
_cell.angle_beta   90.00
_cell.angle_gamma   90.00
#
_symmetry.space_group_name_H-M   'P 1'
#
loop_
_entity.id
_entity.type
_entity.pdbx_description
1 polymer ?
#
loop_
_entity_poly.entity_id
_entity_poly.type
_entity_poly.pdbx_seq_one_letter_code
_entity_poly.pdbx_strand_id
1 'polypeptide(L)' 'MFTATLPAGQYLTALHEGGPDGLAAVTDELLAHAVRFDREGDRWGARLETYFTDPAVEPDPAKWTTEVAIRLAD' A
#
# COMPACT_ATOMS: atom_id res chain seq x y z
N MET A 1 1.79 -4.38 25.33
CA MET A 1 2.27 -4.69 23.96
C MET A 1 1.02 -4.87 23.12
N PHE A 2 0.73 -3.95 22.20
CA PHE A 2 -0.39 -4.11 21.27
C PHE A 2 0.13 -4.85 20.06
N THR A 3 -0.39 -6.06 19.82
CA THR A 3 -0.16 -6.79 18.58
C THR A 3 -1.40 -6.58 17.72
N ALA A 4 -1.20 -6.04 16.52
CA ALA A 4 -2.24 -5.98 15.50
C ALA A 4 -1.91 -7.04 14.45
N THR A 5 -2.93 -7.74 13.97
CA THR A 5 -2.80 -8.72 12.88
C THR A 5 -3.42 -8.16 11.63
N LEU A 6 -2.79 -8.40 10.47
CA LEU A 6 -3.42 -8.12 9.20
C LEU A 6 -4.63 -9.05 9.02
N PRO A 7 -5.81 -8.51 8.66
CA PRO A 7 -6.96 -9.36 8.43
C PRO A 7 -6.71 -10.32 7.27
N ALA A 8 -7.13 -11.57 7.39
CA ALA A 8 -7.03 -12.50 6.27
C ALA A 8 -7.95 -12.06 5.12
N GLY A 9 -7.54 -12.34 3.88
CA GLY A 9 -8.33 -12.03 2.69
C GLY A 9 -7.47 -11.77 1.47
N GLN A 10 -8.10 -11.29 0.40
CA GLN A 10 -7.41 -10.87 -0.80
C GLN A 10 -6.97 -9.41 -0.69
N TYR A 11 -5.77 -9.15 -1.19
CA TYR A 11 -5.18 -7.82 -1.24
C TYR A 11 -4.77 -7.54 -2.67
N LEU A 12 -5.12 -6.36 -3.17
CA LEU A 12 -4.53 -5.83 -4.38
C LEU A 12 -3.26 -5.09 -3.99
N THR A 13 -2.14 -5.52 -4.55
CA THR A 13 -0.80 -5.01 -4.22
C THR A 13 -0.17 -4.36 -5.44
N ALA A 14 0.43 -3.20 -5.27
CA ALA A 14 1.30 -2.57 -6.26
C ALA A 14 2.67 -2.30 -5.65
N LEU A 15 3.72 -2.61 -6.41
CA LEU A 15 5.09 -2.26 -6.08
C LEU A 15 5.45 -0.96 -6.81
N HIS A 16 5.89 0.02 -6.03
CA HIS A 16 6.39 1.30 -6.52
C HIS A 16 7.88 1.37 -6.29
N GLU A 17 8.62 1.60 -7.38
CA GLU A 17 10.05 1.89 -7.37
C GLU A 17 10.24 3.39 -7.59
N GLY A 18 10.80 4.07 -6.60
CA GLY A 18 11.01 5.50 -6.59
C GLY A 18 10.52 6.18 -5.33
N GLY A 19 10.63 7.51 -5.33
CA GLY A 19 10.34 8.32 -4.15
C GLY A 19 8.87 8.27 -3.73
N PRO A 20 8.56 8.65 -2.49
CA PRO A 20 7.21 8.58 -1.91
C PRO A 20 6.18 9.49 -2.61
N ASP A 21 6.62 10.49 -3.38
CA ASP A 21 5.72 11.34 -4.20
C ASP A 21 4.83 10.54 -5.16
N GLY A 22 5.29 9.38 -5.64
CA GLY A 22 4.54 8.53 -6.57
C GLY A 22 3.42 7.71 -5.92
N LEU A 23 3.39 7.58 -4.59
CA LEU A 23 2.48 6.66 -3.90
C LEU A 23 1.01 7.06 -4.06
N ALA A 24 0.73 8.35 -4.19
CA ALA A 24 -0.63 8.83 -4.46
C ALA A 24 -1.13 8.35 -5.84
N ALA A 25 -0.27 8.40 -6.86
CA ALA A 25 -0.59 7.91 -8.19
C ALA A 25 -0.77 6.38 -8.20
N VAL A 26 0.12 5.65 -7.52
CA VAL A 26 0.02 4.18 -7.38
C VAL A 26 -1.28 3.78 -6.68
N THR A 27 -1.69 4.53 -5.65
CA THR A 27 -2.98 4.32 -4.99
C THR A 27 -4.14 4.61 -5.93
N ASP A 28 -4.09 5.68 -6.71
CA ASP A 28 -5.12 5.99 -7.71
C ASP A 28 -5.25 4.88 -8.77
N GLU A 29 -4.11 4.39 -9.28
CA GLU A 29 -4.08 3.27 -10.22
C GLU A 29 -4.66 1.99 -9.62
N LEU A 30 -4.33 1.68 -8.36
CA LEU A 30 -4.96 0.57 -7.63
C LEU A 30 -6.48 0.77 -7.58
N LEU A 31 -6.95 1.95 -7.18
CA LEU A 31 -8.38 2.27 -7.07
C LEU A 31 -9.12 2.30 -8.41
N ALA A 32 -8.42 2.48 -9.53
CA ALA A 32 -8.98 2.40 -10.86
C ALA A 32 -9.31 0.96 -11.30
N HIS A 33 -8.81 -0.06 -10.59
CA HIS A 33 -9.16 -1.45 -10.89
C HIS A 33 -10.64 -1.71 -10.61
N ALA A 34 -11.29 -2.49 -11.48
CA ALA A 34 -12.69 -2.90 -11.34
C ALA A 34 -12.89 -4.00 -10.28
N VAL A 35 -12.32 -3.79 -9.09
CA VAL A 35 -12.41 -4.68 -7.93
C VAL A 35 -13.15 -3.98 -6.80
N ARG A 36 -13.81 -4.78 -5.96
CA ARG A 36 -14.49 -4.25 -4.78
C ARG A 36 -13.48 -4.14 -3.64
N PHE A 37 -13.17 -2.93 -3.22
CA PHE A 37 -12.33 -2.70 -2.05
C PHE A 37 -13.13 -2.86 -0.76
N ASP A 38 -12.47 -3.36 0.30
CA ASP A 38 -13.01 -3.46 1.65
C ASP A 38 -13.01 -2.06 2.29
N ARG A 39 -13.91 -1.18 1.84
CA ARG A 39 -14.10 0.16 2.39
C ARG A 39 -15.56 0.51 2.62
N GLU A 40 -15.80 1.25 3.68
CA GLU A 40 -17.07 1.88 4.01
C GLU A 40 -16.86 3.40 4.11
N GLY A 41 -17.17 4.13 3.04
CA GLY A 41 -16.84 5.56 2.93
C GLY A 41 -15.32 5.77 2.96
N ASP A 42 -14.84 6.54 3.94
CA ASP A 42 -13.41 6.79 4.20
C ASP A 42 -12.73 5.71 5.07
N ARG A 43 -13.51 4.74 5.58
CA ARG A 43 -12.98 3.68 6.43
C ARG A 43 -12.48 2.51 5.58
N TRP A 44 -11.18 2.28 5.60
CA TRP A 44 -10.54 1.11 5.00
C TRP A 44 -10.50 -0.05 6.00
N GLY A 45 -10.89 -1.25 5.56
CA GLY A 45 -10.72 -2.46 6.37
C GLY A 45 -9.25 -2.83 6.54
N ALA A 46 -8.45 -2.69 5.48
CA ALA A 46 -6.99 -2.60 5.58
C ALA A 46 -6.39 -1.90 4.35
N ARG A 47 -5.50 -0.94 4.60
CA ARG A 47 -4.58 -0.34 3.63
C ARG A 47 -3.20 -0.30 4.28
N LEU A 48 -2.20 -0.77 3.55
CA LEU A 48 -0.83 -0.93 4.04
C LEU A 48 0.13 -0.30 3.05
N GLU A 49 1.16 0.33 3.59
CA GLU A 49 2.30 0.86 2.85
C GLU A 49 3.55 0.24 3.49
N THR A 50 4.18 -0.70 2.78
CA THR A 50 5.37 -1.41 3.24
C THR A 50 6.59 -0.78 2.59
N TYR A 51 7.41 -0.13 3.39
CA TYR A 51 8.69 0.44 2.94
C TYR A 51 9.80 -0.60 3.08
N PHE A 52 10.35 -1.06 1.97
CA PHE A 52 11.42 -2.06 1.98
C PHE A 52 12.82 -1.45 2.11
N THR A 53 12.95 -0.16 1.82
CA THR A 53 14.23 0.54 1.79
C THR A 53 14.35 1.46 3.01
N ASP A 54 15.44 1.31 3.76
CA ASP A 54 15.76 2.19 4.87
C ASP A 54 16.46 3.47 4.35
N PRO A 55 15.91 4.67 4.61
CA PRO A 55 16.45 5.92 4.10
C PRO A 55 17.82 6.29 4.71
N ALA A 56 18.22 5.69 5.82
CA ALA A 56 19.56 5.85 6.38
C ALA A 56 20.60 4.98 5.67
N VAL A 57 20.18 3.91 4.99
CA VAL A 57 21.05 3.01 4.23
C VAL A 57 21.16 3.46 2.76
N GLU A 58 20.04 3.80 2.14
CA GLU A 58 19.99 4.33 0.77
C GLU A 58 19.31 5.70 0.80
N PRO A 59 20.06 6.81 0.76
CA PRO A 59 19.49 8.16 0.84
C PRO A 59 18.84 8.61 -0.48
N ASP A 60 19.08 7.89 -1.59
CA ASP A 60 18.48 8.19 -2.88
C ASP A 60 17.03 7.67 -2.93
N PRO A 61 16.01 8.56 -2.88
CA PRO A 61 14.61 8.15 -2.90
C PRO A 61 14.21 7.48 -4.21
N ALA A 62 14.93 7.69 -5.32
CA ALA A 62 14.63 7.05 -6.60
C ALA A 62 14.85 5.53 -6.57
N LYS A 63 15.60 5.02 -5.59
CA LYS A 63 15.86 3.59 -5.40
C LYS A 63 15.01 2.96 -4.31
N TRP A 64 14.12 3.73 -3.70
CA TRP A 64 13.26 3.19 -2.66
C TRP A 64 12.20 2.31 -3.28
N THR A 65 11.91 1.19 -2.62
CA THR A 65 10.81 0.32 -3.01
C THR A 65 9.75 0.34 -1.92
N THR A 66 8.53 0.67 -2.33
CA THR A 66 7.37 0.68 -1.46
C THR A 66 6.28 -0.20 -2.06
N GLU A 67 5.68 -1.06 -1.26
CA GLU A 67 4.48 -1.79 -1.64
C GLU A 67 3.25 -1.12 -1.04
N VAL A 68 2.25 -0.87 -1.86
CA VAL A 68 0.93 -0.44 -1.43
C VAL A 68 -0.01 -1.64 -1.56
N ALA A 69 -0.61 -2.07 -0.45
CA ALA A 69 -1.55 -3.17 -0.42
C ALA A 69 -2.90 -2.70 0.13
N ILE A 70 -3.97 -2.92 -0.64
CA ILE A 70 -5.34 -2.56 -0.25
C ILE A 70 -6.18 -3.83 -0.22
N ARG A 71 -6.90 -4.05 0.89
CA ARG A 71 -7.78 -5.20 1.05
C ARG A 71 -8.98 -5.11 0.12
N LEU A 72 -9.30 -6.24 -0.49
CA LEU A 72 -10.50 -6.43 -1.28
C LEU A 72 -11.63 -6.94 -0.39
N ALA A 73 -12.85 -6.54 -0.73
CA ALA A 73 -14.05 -7.14 -0.17
C ALA A 73 -14.22 -8.53 -0.77
N ASP A 74 -14.48 -9.50 0.10
CA ASP A 74 -14.83 -10.88 -0.27
C ASP A 74 -16.24 -10.93 -0.91
#